data_AF-A0A939Y0J5-F1
#
_entry.id   AF-A0A939Y0J5-F1
#
_cell.length_a   1.000
_cell.length_b   1.000
_cell.length_c   1.000
_cell.angle_alpha   90.00
_cell.angle_beta   90.00
_cell.angle_gamma   90.00
#
_symmetry.space_group_name_H-M   'P 1'
#
loop_
_entity.id
_entity.type
_entity.pdbx_description
1 polymer ?
#
loop_
_entity_poly.entity_id
_entity_poly.type
_entity_poly.pdbx_seq_one_letter_code
_entity_poly.pdbx_strand_id
1 'polypeptide(L)' 'MAKPKKNGTYLNVCIETPIYERLEAMCKEAGQSKTVAVERALSAYLDDYHNKQEKLRALESNL' A
#
# COMPACT_ATOMS: atom_id res chain seq x y z
N MET A 1 -19.24 23.85 10.64
CA MET A 1 -18.06 23.82 9.75
C MET A 1 -18.25 22.68 8.76
N ALA A 2 -18.22 22.95 7.46
CA ALA A 2 -18.36 21.91 6.45
C ALA A 2 -17.21 20.91 6.60
N LYS A 3 -17.52 19.64 6.89
CA LYS A 3 -16.54 18.56 6.96
C LYS A 3 -15.77 18.54 5.63
N PRO A 4 -14.43 18.65 5.63
CA PRO A 4 -13.68 18.45 4.40
C PRO A 4 -14.06 17.09 3.80
N LYS A 5 -14.46 17.09 2.53
CA LYS A 5 -14.77 15.86 1.81
C LYS A 5 -13.52 14.97 1.91
N LYS A 6 -13.68 13.78 2.50
CA LYS A 6 -12.60 12.78 2.50
C LYS A 6 -12.34 12.44 1.02
N ASN A 7 -11.22 12.90 0.49
CA ASN A 7 -10.77 12.52 -0.85
C ASN A 7 -10.29 11.08 -0.77
N GLY A 8 -11.21 10.14 -0.99
CA GLY A 8 -10.92 8.71 -0.99
C GLY A 8 -11.65 8.04 -2.14
N THR A 9 -10.90 7.33 -2.98
CA THR A 9 -11.45 6.47 -4.04
C THR A 9 -11.58 5.05 -3.50
N TYR A 10 -12.72 4.40 -3.74
CA TYR A 10 -12.90 3.01 -3.34
C TYR A 10 -12.05 2.09 -4.21
N LEU A 11 -11.26 1.25 -3.56
CA LEU A 11 -10.46 0.21 -4.20
C LEU A 11 -11.24 -1.12 -4.12
N ASN A 12 -11.87 -1.52 -5.22
CA ASN A 12 -12.56 -2.82 -5.31
C ASN A 12 -11.58 -3.87 -5.87
N VAL A 13 -11.10 -4.77 -5.01
CA VAL A 13 -10.22 -5.88 -5.40
C VAL A 13 -10.66 -7.14 -4.68
N CYS A 14 -10.64 -8.27 -5.38
CA CYS A 14 -10.76 -9.58 -4.76
C CYS A 14 -9.36 -10.05 -4.38
N ILE A 15 -9.12 -10.31 -3.09
CA ILE A 15 -7.87 -10.88 -2.59
C ILE A 15 -8.16 -12.24 -1.96
N GLU A 16 -7.17 -13.12 -1.99
CA GLU A 16 -7.29 -14.44 -1.38
C GLU A 16 -7.48 -14.32 0.14
N THR A 17 -8.35 -15.18 0.69
CA THR A 17 -8.61 -15.29 2.13
C THR A 17 -7.36 -15.31 3.01
N PRO A 18 -6.32 -16.12 2.73
CA PRO A 18 -5.09 -16.14 3.56
C PRO A 18 -4.36 -14.78 3.60
N ILE A 19 -4.44 -14.00 2.52
CA ILE A 19 -3.82 -12.67 2.45
C ILE A 19 -4.64 -11.68 3.29
N TYR A 20 -5.97 -11.76 3.21
CA TYR A 20 -6.87 -10.94 4.01
C TYR A 20 -6.70 -11.20 5.51
N GLU A 21 -6.59 -12.46 5.92
CA GLU A 21 -6.36 -12.84 7.32
C GLU A 21 -5.04 -12.30 7.86
N ARG A 22 -3.97 -12.36 7.06
CA ARG A 22 -2.67 -11.74 7.41
C ARG A 22 -2.79 -10.24 7.60
N LEU A 23 -3.47 -9.55 6.68
CA LEU A 23 -3.72 -8.12 6.81
C LEU A 23 -4.50 -7.80 8.09
N GLU A 24 -5.52 -8.60 8.39
CA GLU A 24 -6.34 -8.42 9.60
C GLU A 24 -5.56 -8.66 10.89
N ALA A 25 -4.70 -9.69 10.94
CA ALA A 25 -3.81 -9.92 12.08
C ALA A 25 -2.85 -8.73 12.28
N MET A 26 -2.24 -8.24 11.19
CA MET A 26 -1.37 -7.06 11.24
C MET A 26 -2.12 -5.81 11.72
N CYS A 27 -3.37 -5.59 11.27
CA CYS A 27 -4.18 -4.46 11.74
C CYS A 27 -4.47 -4.57 13.25
N LYS A 28 -4.78 -5.77 13.74
CA LYS A 28 -5.06 -6.04 15.17
C LYS A 28 -3.82 -5.80 16.04
N GLU A 29 -2.66 -6.27 15.59
CA GLU A 29 -1.40 -6.12 16.32
C GLU A 29 -0.92 -4.65 16.33
N ALA A 30 -1.01 -3.97 15.20
CA ALA A 30 -0.59 -2.57 15.06
C ALA A 30 -1.60 -1.57 15.65
N GLY A 31 -2.81 -2.01 16.03
CA GLY A 31 -3.88 -1.13 16.49
C GLY A 31 -4.38 -0.15 15.42
N GLN A 32 -4.22 -0.49 14.14
CA GLN A 32 -4.53 0.38 13.01
C GLN A 32 -5.85 -0.01 12.34
N SER A 33 -6.53 0.96 11.71
CA SER A 33 -7.68 0.65 10.87
C SER A 33 -7.21 -0.03 9.57
N LYS A 34 -8.06 -0.91 9.02
CA LYS A 34 -7.78 -1.61 7.75
C LYS A 34 -7.43 -0.64 6.62
N THR A 35 -8.08 0.53 6.57
CA THR A 35 -7.80 1.58 5.59
C THR A 35 -6.35 2.08 5.70
N VAL A 36 -5.91 2.45 6.91
CA VAL A 36 -4.55 2.97 7.12
C VAL A 36 -3.50 1.89 6.84
N ALA A 37 -3.77 0.64 7.24
CA ALA A 37 -2.87 -0.47 6.97
C ALA A 37 -2.70 -0.73 5.47
N VAL A 38 -3.81 -0.70 4.71
CA VAL A 38 -3.79 -0.89 3.25
C VAL A 38 -3.11 0.28 2.56
N GLU A 39 -3.42 1.52 2.93
CA GLU A 39 -2.75 2.71 2.36
C GLU A 39 -1.24 2.66 2.60
N ARG A 40 -0.81 2.35 3.83
CA ARG A 40 0.62 2.22 4.17
C ARG A 40 1.30 1.09 3.41
N ALA A 41 0.66 -0.08 3.30
CA ALA A 41 1.21 -1.22 2.57
C ALA A 41 1.36 -0.91 1.08
N LEU A 42 0.35 -0.27 0.47
CA LEU A 42 0.38 0.14 -0.93
C LEU A 42 1.45 1.20 -1.18
N SER A 43 1.55 2.22 -0.34
CA SER A 43 2.61 3.24 -0.46
C SER A 43 3.99 2.62 -0.36
N ALA A 44 4.24 1.78 0.65
CA ALA A 44 5.53 1.12 0.83
C ALA A 44 5.90 0.23 -0.37
N TYR A 45 4.93 -0.49 -0.93
CA TYR A 45 5.15 -1.30 -2.13
C TYR A 45 5.47 -0.45 -3.37
N LEU A 46 4.73 0.63 -3.58
CA LEU A 46 4.95 1.54 -4.71
C LEU A 46 6.31 2.24 -4.60
N ASP A 47 6.69 2.69 -3.40
CA ASP A 47 7.99 3.33 -3.15
C ASP A 47 9.15 2.36 -3.42
N ASP A 48 9.06 1.11 -2.94
CA ASP A 48 10.07 0.09 -3.21
C ASP A 48 10.13 -0.27 -4.70
N TYR A 49 8.98 -0.36 -5.38
CA TYR A 49 8.92 -0.58 -6.82
C TYR A 49 9.61 0.54 -7.59
N HIS A 50 9.32 1.80 -7.28
CA HIS A 50 9.97 2.95 -7.90
C HIS A 50 11.48 2.94 -7.67
N ASN A 51 11.92 2.74 -6.44
CA ASN A 51 13.34 2.65 -6.09
C ASN A 51 14.07 1.52 -6.86
N LYS A 52 13.42 0.37 -7.02
CA LYS A 52 13.97 -0.76 -7.81
C LYS A 52 14.05 -0.42 -9.29
N GLN A 53 13.01 0.19 -9.85
CA GLN A 53 12.99 0.61 -11.26
C GLN A 53 14.06 1.67 -11.55
N GLU A 54 14.26 2.64 -10.66
CA GLU A 54 15.33 3.64 -10.81
C GLU A 54 16.72 3.01 -10.78
N LYS A 55 16.96 2.07 -9.85
CA LYS A 55 18.23 1.33 -9.80
C LYS A 55 18.47 0.52 -11.07
N LEU A 56 17.44 -0.15 -11.59
CA LEU A 56 17.53 -0.90 -12.86
C LEU A 56 17.86 0.01 -14.03
N ARG A 57 17.18 1.16 -14.16
CA ARG A 57 17.47 2.15 -15.21
C ARG A 57 18.88 2.73 -15.10
N ALA A 58 19.35 2.98 -13.87
CA ALA A 58 20.71 3.47 -13.63
C ALA A 58 21.78 2.42 -13.99
N LEU A 59 21.49 1.13 -13.79
CA LEU A 59 22.34 0.02 -14.22
C LEU A 59 22.36 -0.12 -15.75
N GLU A 60 21.22 -0.02 -16.40
CA GLU A 60 21.10 -0.09 -17.87
C GLU A 60 21.73 1.11 -18.58
N SER A 61 21.71 2.30 -17.96
CA SER A 61 22.31 3.51 -18.55
C SER A 61 23.84 3.57 -18.44
N ASN A 62 24.43 2.68 -17.63
CA ASN A 62 25.88 2.57 -17.44
C ASN A 62 26.50 1.41 -18.24
N LEU A 63 25.72 0.76 -19.12
CA LEU A 63 26.15 -0.29 -20.04
C LEU A 63 26.19 0.25 -21.48
#